data_AF-A0A0S8JFL0-F1
#
_entry.id   AF-A0A0S8JFL0-F1
#
_cell.length_a   1.000
_cell.length_b   1.000
_cell.length_c   1.000
_cell.angle_alpha   90.00
_cell.angle_beta   90.00
_cell.angle_gamma   90.00
#
_symmetry.space_group_name_H-M   'P 1'
#
loop_
_entity.id
_entity.type
_entity.pdbx_description
1 polymer ?
#
loop_
_entity_poly.entity_id
_entity_poly.type
_entity_poly.pdbx_seq_one_letter_code
_entity_poly.pdbx_strand_id
1 'polypeptide(L)'
;MPLLKDLATLNKPPITAGERKFSRLMLFFEDIIKVPLFHCQRCGECILSSTAFICSQNCPKRLRNGPCGGTGDDGSCEVYPERKCVWYKIYFRSKRLKRISLLYKINKIHNWNLEGTSTWLNVLRKRIDGPILFVRNDKQRVKEKIANDV
;
A
#
# COMPACT_ATOMS: atom_id res chain seq x y z
N MET A 1 12.15 -7.67 -19.45
CA MET A 1 12.14 -8.19 -18.07
C MET A 1 12.40 -7.16 -16.95
N PRO A 2 13.17 -6.06 -17.11
CA PRO A 2 13.35 -5.07 -16.03
C PRO A 2 12.05 -4.33 -15.70
N LEU A 3 11.30 -3.87 -16.72
CA LEU A 3 10.01 -3.18 -16.55
C LEU A 3 8.99 -3.96 -15.68
N LEU A 4 8.96 -5.29 -15.80
CA LEU A 4 8.03 -6.14 -15.04
C LEU A 4 8.33 -6.13 -13.54
N LYS A 5 9.62 -6.04 -13.16
CA LYS A 5 10.03 -6.00 -11.75
C LYS A 5 9.66 -4.69 -11.07
N ASP A 6 9.54 -3.62 -11.84
CA ASP A 6 9.15 -2.30 -11.36
C ASP A 6 7.63 -2.20 -11.17
N LEU A 7 6.86 -2.93 -11.98
CA LEU A 7 5.40 -2.91 -11.97
C LEU A 7 4.77 -3.99 -11.08
N ALA A 8 5.42 -5.14 -10.90
CA ALA A 8 4.86 -6.28 -10.19
C ALA A 8 5.87 -6.93 -9.25
N THR A 9 5.36 -7.41 -8.11
CA THR A 9 6.13 -8.26 -7.22
C THR A 9 6.17 -9.68 -7.76
N LEU A 10 7.37 -10.18 -8.07
CA LEU A 10 7.57 -11.56 -8.51
C LEU A 10 7.89 -12.46 -7.33
N ASN A 11 7.23 -13.62 -7.25
CA ASN A 11 7.51 -14.65 -6.24
C ASN A 11 8.70 -15.53 -6.64
N LYS A 12 9.90 -14.94 -6.65
CA LYS A 12 11.16 -15.66 -6.89
C LYS A 12 12.12 -15.40 -5.72
N PRO A 13 12.44 -16.39 -4.87
CA PRO A 13 12.03 -17.80 -4.91
C PRO A 13 10.56 -18.03 -4.51
N PRO A 14 9.93 -19.13 -4.99
CA PRO A 14 8.56 -19.49 -4.62
C PRO A 14 8.45 -19.80 -3.12
N ILE A 15 7.27 -19.55 -2.54
CA ILE A 15 7.01 -19.84 -1.13
C ILE A 15 6.88 -21.35 -0.96
N THR A 16 7.77 -21.95 -0.17
CA THR A 16 7.71 -23.37 0.15
C THR A 16 6.65 -23.66 1.23
N ALA A 17 6.22 -24.91 1.35
CA ALA A 17 5.23 -25.30 2.36
C ALA A 17 5.70 -25.03 3.80
N GLY A 18 6.98 -25.31 4.09
CA GLY A 18 7.59 -25.01 5.40
C GLY A 18 7.64 -23.51 5.69
N GLU A 19 8.04 -22.71 4.68
CA GLU A 19 8.03 -21.26 4.80
C GLU A 19 6.62 -20.72 5.01
N ARG A 20 5.60 -21.31 4.39
CA ARG A 20 4.20 -20.90 4.57
C ARG A 20 3.73 -21.10 6.00
N LYS A 21 4.12 -22.21 6.65
CA LYS A 21 3.83 -22.45 8.07
C LYS A 21 4.50 -21.41 8.95
N PHE A 22 5.79 -21.16 8.73
CA PHE A 22 6.53 -20.14 9.46
C PHE A 22 5.96 -18.72 9.25
N SER A 23 5.57 -18.41 8.01
CA SER A 23 4.94 -17.14 7.64
C SER A 23 3.63 -16.90 8.39
N ARG A 24 2.80 -17.93 8.59
CA ARG A 24 1.57 -17.83 9.38
C ARG A 24 1.84 -17.50 10.85
N LEU A 25 2.88 -18.09 11.42
CA LEU A 25 3.30 -17.78 12.80
C LEU A 25 3.74 -16.33 12.92
N MET A 26 4.60 -15.84 12.01
CA MET A 26 5.00 -14.44 12.01
C MET A 26 3.82 -13.49 11.74
N LEU A 27 2.90 -13.89 10.87
CA LEU A 27 1.70 -13.10 10.57
C LEU A 27 0.80 -12.94 11.80
N PHE A 28 0.68 -13.98 12.64
CA PHE A 28 -0.05 -13.87 13.90
C PHE A 28 0.50 -12.74 14.79
N PHE A 29 1.82 -12.66 14.95
CA PHE A 29 2.43 -11.56 15.71
C PHE A 29 2.27 -10.20 15.02
N GLU A 30 2.35 -10.16 13.68
CA GLU A 30 2.04 -8.94 12.93
C GLU A 30 0.60 -8.49 13.15
N ASP A 31 -0.35 -9.42 13.19
CA ASP A 31 -1.78 -9.14 13.32
C ASP A 31 -2.13 -8.54 14.68
N ILE A 32 -1.50 -9.02 15.76
CA ILE A 32 -1.67 -8.47 17.12
C ILE A 32 -1.44 -6.95 17.14
N ILE A 33 -0.53 -6.44 16.30
CA ILE A 33 -0.22 -5.01 16.23
C ILE A 33 -0.98 -4.34 15.08
N LYS A 34 -0.93 -4.89 13.87
CA LYS A 34 -1.38 -4.21 12.65
C LYS A 34 -2.89 -4.23 12.46
N VAL A 35 -3.59 -5.27 12.91
CA VAL A 35 -5.05 -5.33 12.81
C VAL A 35 -5.70 -4.27 13.70
N PRO A 36 -5.42 -4.19 15.02
CA PRO A 36 -6.08 -3.20 15.86
C PRO A 36 -5.68 -1.76 15.53
N LEU A 37 -4.41 -1.50 15.18
CA LEU A 37 -3.94 -0.13 14.92
C LEU A 37 -4.35 0.39 13.54
N PHE A 38 -4.34 -0.44 12.50
CA PHE A 38 -4.46 0.00 11.11
C PHE A 38 -5.58 -0.68 10.31
N HIS A 39 -6.35 -1.58 10.93
CA HIS A 39 -7.34 -2.41 10.26
C HIS A 39 -6.72 -3.15 9.07
N CYS A 40 -5.60 -3.84 9.34
CA CYS A 40 -4.84 -4.57 8.33
C CYS A 40 -5.66 -5.69 7.67
N GLN A 41 -5.61 -5.76 6.34
CA GLN A 41 -6.29 -6.80 5.54
C GLN A 41 -5.34 -7.91 5.07
N ARG A 42 -4.16 -8.06 5.69
CA ARG A 42 -3.22 -9.18 5.45
C ARG A 42 -2.79 -9.40 3.98
N CYS A 43 -2.64 -8.34 3.20
CA CYS A 43 -2.27 -8.43 1.78
C CYS A 43 -0.85 -8.96 1.50
N GLY A 44 -0.01 -9.16 2.51
CA GLY A 44 1.37 -9.66 2.37
C GLY A 44 2.38 -8.70 1.75
N GLU A 45 1.93 -7.57 1.19
CA GLU A 45 2.77 -6.53 0.57
C GLU A 45 2.35 -5.15 1.09
N CYS A 46 2.79 -4.85 2.30
CA CYS A 46 2.34 -3.68 3.03
C CYS A 46 2.85 -2.37 2.39
N ILE A 47 1.93 -1.50 1.97
CA ILE A 47 2.24 -0.14 1.46
C ILE A 47 1.84 0.97 2.46
N LEU A 48 1.77 0.62 3.73
CA LEU A 48 1.26 1.47 4.81
C LEU A 48 2.07 2.77 4.94
N SER A 49 3.39 2.70 4.78
CA SER A 49 4.28 3.88 4.81
C SER A 49 4.04 4.87 3.66
N SER A 50 3.58 4.38 2.50
CA SER A 50 3.28 5.21 1.32
C SER A 50 1.91 5.87 1.44
N THR A 51 0.98 5.20 2.12
CA THR A 51 -0.43 5.59 2.27
C THR A 51 -0.70 6.31 3.59
N ALA A 52 0.32 7.02 4.09
CA ALA A 52 0.29 7.81 5.33
C ALA A 52 -0.16 7.04 6.57
N PHE A 53 -0.01 5.71 6.61
CA PHE A 53 -0.47 4.81 7.66
C PHE A 53 -1.97 4.48 7.67
N ILE A 54 -2.63 4.41 6.51
CA ILE A 54 -4.00 3.87 6.36
C ILE A 54 -3.88 2.69 5.41
N CYS A 55 -4.39 1.53 5.79
CA CYS A 55 -4.37 0.37 4.91
C CYS A 55 -5.33 0.61 3.72
N SER A 56 -4.77 0.75 2.51
CA SER A 56 -5.54 0.95 1.27
C SER A 56 -6.47 -0.21 0.94
N GLN A 57 -6.16 -1.40 1.44
CA GLN A 57 -6.96 -2.62 1.25
C GLN A 57 -8.31 -2.58 1.98
N ASN A 58 -8.54 -1.60 2.87
CA ASN A 58 -9.87 -1.32 3.42
C ASN A 58 -10.83 -0.71 2.37
N CYS A 59 -10.32 -0.31 1.20
CA CYS A 59 -11.16 0.04 0.07
C CYS A 59 -11.91 -1.23 -0.39
N PRO A 60 -13.23 -1.19 -0.62
CA PRO A 60 -13.99 -2.33 -1.14
C PRO A 60 -13.43 -2.86 -2.46
N LYS A 61 -12.87 -1.96 -3.28
CA LYS A 61 -12.24 -2.27 -4.56
C LYS A 61 -10.76 -2.67 -4.43
N ARG A 62 -10.21 -2.75 -3.20
CA ARG A 62 -8.81 -3.10 -2.86
C ARG A 62 -7.73 -2.35 -3.67
N LEU A 63 -8.04 -1.12 -4.11
CA LEU A 63 -7.17 -0.32 -4.96
C LEU A 63 -5.89 0.14 -4.25
N ARG A 64 -4.74 -0.08 -4.91
CA ARG A 64 -3.42 0.34 -4.45
C ARG A 64 -2.93 1.67 -5.01
N ASN A 65 -3.53 2.13 -6.10
CA ASN A 65 -3.11 3.32 -6.82
C ASN A 65 -4.31 4.24 -6.98
N GLY A 66 -4.53 5.12 -5.99
CA GLY A 66 -5.52 6.18 -6.07
C GLY A 66 -6.99 5.74 -5.91
N PRO A 67 -7.91 6.73 -5.89
CA PRO A 67 -9.35 6.50 -5.86
C PRO A 67 -9.88 5.92 -7.19
N CYS A 68 -11.06 5.29 -7.15
CA CYS A 68 -11.69 4.57 -8.28
C CYS A 68 -12.43 5.45 -9.31
N GLY A 69 -12.25 6.76 -9.31
CA GLY A 69 -13.06 7.69 -10.12
C GLY A 69 -14.45 7.97 -9.53
N GLY A 70 -15.16 6.96 -9.01
CA GLY A 70 -16.48 7.14 -8.37
C GLY A 70 -16.46 7.68 -6.93
N THR A 71 -15.38 8.34 -6.50
CA THR A 71 -15.40 9.05 -5.20
C THR A 71 -16.26 10.28 -5.35
N GLY A 72 -17.30 10.42 -4.52
CA GLY A 72 -18.20 11.57 -4.59
C GLY A 72 -17.48 12.89 -4.33
N ASP A 73 -18.07 14.00 -4.77
CA ASP A 73 -17.49 15.35 -4.62
C ASP A 73 -17.23 15.71 -3.15
N ASP A 74 -18.05 15.18 -2.25
CA ASP A 74 -17.92 15.32 -0.80
C ASP A 74 -16.82 14.40 -0.20
N GLY A 75 -16.25 13.49 -0.99
CA GLY A 75 -15.28 12.48 -0.56
C GLY A 75 -15.89 11.16 -0.09
N SER A 76 -17.19 10.93 -0.29
CA SER A 76 -17.87 9.65 -0.01
C SER A 76 -17.35 8.51 -0.90
N CYS A 77 -17.51 7.26 -0.43
CA CYS A 77 -17.14 6.08 -1.20
C CYS A 77 -18.28 5.68 -2.16
N GLU A 78 -17.94 5.35 -3.41
CA GLU A 78 -18.88 4.87 -4.43
C GLU A 78 -19.76 3.70 -3.96
N VAL A 79 -19.12 2.69 -3.36
CA VAL A 79 -19.77 1.45 -2.93
C VAL A 79 -20.52 1.62 -1.60
N TYR A 80 -20.06 2.56 -0.77
CA TYR A 80 -20.55 2.75 0.60
C TYR A 80 -20.71 4.26 0.87
N PRO A 81 -21.82 4.85 0.41
CA PRO A 81 -22.04 6.30 0.49
C PRO A 81 -22.04 6.85 1.92
N GLU A 82 -22.34 6.00 2.91
CA GLU A 82 -22.40 6.36 4.33
C GLU A 82 -21.02 6.65 4.95
N ARG A 83 -19.92 6.34 4.25
CA ARG A 83 -18.56 6.52 4.77
C ARG A 83 -17.63 7.20 3.77
N LYS A 84 -16.65 7.95 4.31
CA LYS A 84 -15.61 8.58 3.49
C LYS A 84 -14.70 7.56 2.82
N CYS A 85 -14.35 7.82 1.57
CA CYS A 85 -13.45 7.02 0.76
C CYS A 85 -12.09 6.85 1.45
N VAL A 86 -11.53 5.64 1.42
CA VAL A 86 -10.22 5.34 2.03
C VAL A 86 -9.11 6.20 1.41
N TRP A 87 -9.14 6.39 0.09
CA TRP A 87 -8.17 7.21 -0.63
C TRP A 87 -8.33 8.71 -0.37
N TYR A 88 -9.56 9.18 -0.13
CA TYR A 88 -9.80 10.53 0.38
C TYR A 88 -9.08 10.73 1.73
N LYS A 89 -9.29 9.82 2.69
CA LYS A 89 -8.61 9.89 4.00
C LYS A 89 -7.08 9.81 3.87
N ILE A 90 -6.56 8.96 2.97
CA ILE A 90 -5.13 8.85 2.67
C ILE A 90 -4.59 10.21 2.18
N TYR A 91 -5.25 10.83 1.20
CA TYR A 91 -4.81 12.11 0.64
C TYR A 91 -4.68 13.21 1.70
N PHE A 92 -5.73 13.44 2.49
CA PHE A 92 -5.72 14.51 3.50
C PHE A 92 -4.68 14.27 4.59
N ARG A 93 -4.51 13.01 5.01
CA ARG A 93 -3.48 12.69 6.02
C ARG A 93 -2.08 12.76 5.44
N SER A 94 -1.86 12.36 4.19
CA SER A 94 -0.60 12.58 3.47
C SER A 94 -0.27 14.07 3.35
N LYS A 95 -1.27 14.93 3.10
CA LYS A 95 -1.12 16.39 3.11
C LYS A 95 -0.63 16.89 4.46
N ARG A 96 -1.29 16.46 5.55
CA ARG A 96 -0.93 16.82 6.93
C ARG A 96 0.49 16.36 7.31
N LEU A 97 0.86 15.14 6.91
CA LEU A 97 2.18 14.56 7.20
C LEU A 97 3.28 15.02 6.22
N LYS A 98 2.97 15.89 5.25
CA LYS A 98 3.89 16.33 4.19
C LYS A 98 4.46 15.17 3.34
N ARG A 99 3.66 14.12 3.10
CA ARG A 99 4.04 12.89 2.34
C ARG A 99 3.27 12.73 1.02
N ILE A 100 2.63 13.79 0.51
CA ILE A 100 1.85 13.75 -0.75
C ILE A 100 2.67 13.20 -1.92
N SER A 101 3.97 13.50 -1.99
CA SER A 101 4.86 13.04 -3.07
C SER A 101 4.83 11.52 -3.24
N LEU A 102 4.60 10.75 -2.17
CA LEU A 102 4.51 9.30 -2.22
C LEU A 102 3.25 8.80 -2.94
N LEU A 103 2.18 9.59 -3.00
CA LEU A 103 0.93 9.21 -3.68
C LEU A 103 1.04 9.28 -5.21
N TYR A 104 1.96 10.10 -5.72
CA TYR A 104 2.26 10.19 -7.15
C TYR A 104 3.20 9.07 -7.64
N LYS A 105 3.78 8.30 -6.72
CA LYS A 105 4.55 7.11 -7.08
C LYS A 105 3.58 5.95 -7.31
N ILE A 106 3.65 5.34 -8.49
CA ILE A 106 2.90 4.12 -8.81
C ILE A 106 3.40 3.01 -7.89
N ASN A 107 2.48 2.39 -7.14
CA ASN A 107 2.76 1.19 -6.36
C ASN A 107 2.61 -0.05 -7.24
N LYS A 108 3.41 -1.08 -6.93
CA LYS A 108 3.36 -2.38 -7.60
C LYS A 108 1.95 -2.98 -7.55
N ILE A 109 1.59 -3.66 -8.64
CA ILE A 109 0.36 -4.44 -8.77
C ILE A 109 0.30 -5.45 -7.61
N HIS A 110 -0.89 -5.62 -7.04
CA HIS A 110 -1.08 -6.54 -5.93
C HIS A 110 -0.83 -7.99 -6.36
N ASN A 111 0.10 -8.65 -5.69
CA ASN A 111 0.33 -10.08 -5.84
C ASN A 111 -0.50 -10.87 -4.82
N TRP A 112 -1.59 -11.47 -5.30
CA TRP A 112 -2.52 -12.29 -4.52
C TRP A 112 -1.88 -13.53 -3.90
N ASN A 113 -0.78 -14.04 -4.47
CA ASN A 113 -0.09 -15.21 -3.90
C ASN A 113 0.60 -14.90 -2.56
N LEU A 114 0.81 -13.62 -2.24
CA LEU A 114 1.37 -13.17 -0.97
C LEU A 114 0.29 -12.90 0.08
N GLU A 115 -0.99 -12.93 -0.27
CA GLU A 115 -2.07 -12.73 0.70
C GLU A 115 -2.03 -13.80 1.80
N GLY A 116 -2.23 -13.37 3.05
CA GLY A 116 -2.13 -14.24 4.22
C GLY A 116 -0.71 -14.70 4.56
N THR A 117 0.32 -14.05 4.01
CA THR A 117 1.72 -14.22 4.41
C THR A 117 2.23 -13.03 5.22
N SER A 118 3.21 -13.26 6.10
CA SER A 118 3.89 -12.22 6.86
C SER A 118 4.58 -11.21 5.94
N THR A 119 4.30 -9.93 6.15
CA THR A 119 4.94 -8.85 5.40
C THR A 119 6.44 -8.80 5.71
N TRP A 120 6.82 -8.93 6.99
CA TRP A 120 8.21 -8.84 7.38
C TRP A 120 9.04 -9.99 6.79
N LEU A 121 8.49 -11.19 6.74
CA LEU A 121 9.14 -12.31 6.06
C LEU A 121 9.34 -12.00 4.56
N ASN A 122 8.36 -11.39 3.90
CA ASN A 122 8.47 -11.02 2.49
C ASN A 122 9.52 -9.91 2.25
N VAL A 123 9.67 -8.96 3.18
CA VAL A 123 10.78 -7.96 3.15
C VAL A 123 12.12 -8.66 3.30
N LEU A 124 12.26 -9.54 4.30
CA LEU A 124 13.51 -10.28 4.55
C LEU A 124 13.92 -11.17 3.37
N ARG A 125 12.92 -11.76 2.68
CA ARG A 125 13.12 -12.55 1.46
C ARG A 125 13.27 -11.72 0.19
N LYS A 126 13.32 -10.38 0.29
CA LYS A 126 13.45 -9.43 -0.83
C LYS A 126 12.37 -9.60 -1.91
N ARG A 127 11.19 -10.08 -1.52
CA ARG A 127 10.02 -10.14 -2.42
C ARG A 127 9.40 -8.77 -2.56
N ILE A 128 9.32 -8.02 -1.46
CA ILE A 128 8.77 -6.66 -1.41
C ILE A 128 9.79 -5.67 -0.89
N ASP A 129 9.57 -4.40 -1.21
CA ASP A 129 10.38 -3.30 -0.69
C ASP A 129 10.04 -3.03 0.78
N GLY A 130 11.04 -2.56 1.54
CA GLY A 130 10.88 -2.19 2.94
C GLY A 130 10.04 -0.90 3.13
N PRO A 131 9.62 -0.61 4.37
CA PRO A 131 8.85 0.59 4.67
C PRO A 131 9.67 1.86 4.45
N ILE A 132 9.00 2.91 3.97
CA ILE A 132 9.61 4.23 3.77
C ILE A 132 9.55 5.00 5.10
N LEU A 133 10.68 5.10 5.80
CA LEU A 133 10.77 5.81 7.07
C LEU A 133 10.86 7.33 6.86
N PHE A 134 11.81 7.76 6.03
CA PHE A 134 12.08 9.17 5.77
C PHE A 134 11.55 9.58 4.39
N VAL A 135 10.85 10.71 4.35
CA VAL A 135 10.38 11.32 3.10
C VAL A 135 11.10 12.63 2.95
N ARG A 136 11.98 12.72 1.94
CA ARG A 136 12.57 13.99 1.54
C ARG A 136 11.45 14.86 0.96
N ASN A 137 11.42 16.13 1.35
CA ASN A 137 10.35 17.06 1.00
C ASN A 137 10.48 17.47 -0.47
N ASP A 138 10.06 16.60 -1.39
CA ASP A 138 10.24 16.77 -2.84
C ASP A 138 9.10 17.59 -3.48
N LYS A 139 8.50 18.53 -2.74
CA LYS A 139 7.34 19.33 -3.20
C LYS A 139 7.62 20.06 -4.52
N GLN A 140 8.84 20.57 -4.72
CA GLN A 140 9.24 21.24 -5.97
C GLN A 140 9.29 20.26 -7.13
N ARG A 141 9.92 19.09 -6.97
CA ARG A 141 10.04 18.05 -8.00
C ARG A 141 8.70 17.49 -8.45
N VAL A 142 7.73 17.39 -7.52
CA VAL A 142 6.36 16.96 -7.85
C VAL A 142 5.61 18.08 -8.56
N LYS A 143 5.74 19.33 -8.12
CA LYS A 143 5.15 20.49 -8.82
C LYS A 143 5.69 20.63 -10.25
N GLU A 144 6.99 20.47 -10.44
CA GLU A 144 7.64 20.49 -11.76
C GLU A 144 7.13 19.37 -12.65
N LYS A 145 6.99 18.13 -12.14
CA LYS A 145 6.40 17.04 -12.92
C LYS A 145 4.95 17.32 -13.33
N ILE A 146 4.13 17.79 -12.40
CA ILE A 146 2.73 18.13 -12.68
C ILE A 146 2.64 19.30 -13.68
N ALA A 147 3.53 20.29 -13.59
CA ALA A 147 3.55 21.43 -14.50
C ALA A 147 4.02 21.06 -15.92
N ASN A 148 4.84 20.01 -16.07
CA ASN A 148 5.32 19.52 -17.36
C ASN A 148 4.37 18.48 -18.01
N ASP A 149 3.36 17.99 -17.28
CA ASP A 149 2.35 17.05 -17.77
C ASP A 149 1.08 17.76 -18.33
N VAL A 150 1.05 19.10 -18.32
CA VAL A 150 -0.04 19.96 -18.86
C VAL A 150 0.40 20.64 -20.14
#